data_AF-A0AAJ2G8L8-F1
#
_entry.id   AF-A0AAJ2G8L8-F1
#
_cell.length_a   1.000
_cell.length_b   1.000
_cell.length_c   1.000
_cell.angle_alpha   90.00
_cell.angle_beta   90.00
_cell.angle_gamma   90.00
#
_symmetry.space_group_name_H-M   'P 1'
#
loop_
_entity.id
_entity.type
_entity.pdbx_description
1 polymer ?
#
loop_
_entity_poly.entity_id
_entity_poly.type
_entity_poly.pdbx_seq_one_letter_code
_entity_poly.pdbx_strand_id
1 'polypeptide(L)' 'MNLFELRMLRAALKQALRDQAEMLTPQQIDEILEQISRLTKVIDKLEKRP' A
#
# COMPACT_ATOMS: atom_id res chain seq x y z
N MET A 1 9.21 6.37 -10.35
CA MET A 1 9.08 6.13 -8.90
C MET A 1 10.21 5.22 -8.46
N ASN A 2 11.11 5.68 -7.60
CA ASN A 2 12.20 4.89 -7.04
C ASN A 2 11.73 4.05 -5.83
N LEU A 3 12.59 3.17 -5.32
CA LEU A 3 12.26 2.27 -4.21
C LEU A 3 11.83 3.04 -2.93
N PHE A 4 12.45 4.18 -2.65
CA PHE A 4 12.09 5.01 -1.51
C PHE A 4 10.69 5.61 -1.67
N GLU A 5 10.37 6.17 -2.84
CA GLU A 5 9.05 6.72 -3.15
C GLU A 5 7.95 5.66 -3.08
N LEU A 6 8.23 4.43 -3.54
CA LEU A 6 7.31 3.30 -3.41
C LEU A 6 7.04 2.93 -1.94
N ARG A 7 8.08 2.93 -1.09
CA ARG A 7 7.93 2.69 0.36
C ARG A 7 7.11 3.80 1.02
N MET A 8 7.34 5.06 0.65
CA MET A 8 6.57 6.21 1.12
C MET A 8 5.10 6.10 0.71
N LEU A 9 4.83 5.77 -0.55
CA LEU A 9 3.47 5.55 -1.03
C LEU A 9 2.75 4.43 -0.27
N ARG A 10 3.43 3.31 0.01
CA ARG A 10 2.87 2.21 0.82
C ARG A 10 2.51 2.69 2.23
N ALA A 11 3.36 3.49 2.86
CA ALA A 11 3.09 4.03 4.19
C ALA A 11 1.88 4.99 4.17
N ALA A 12 1.83 5.89 3.17
CA ALA A 12 0.73 6.83 3.00
C ALA A 12 -0.61 6.11 2.78
N LEU A 13 -0.65 5.05 1.95
CA LEU A 13 -1.86 4.26 1.73
C LEU A 13 -2.34 3.56 3.00
N LYS A 14 -1.42 3.00 3.80
CA LYS A 14 -1.77 2.40 5.11
C LYS A 14 -2.31 3.44 6.08
N GLN A 15 -1.72 4.63 6.10
CA GLN A 15 -2.16 5.72 6.95
C GLN A 15 -3.57 6.20 6.52
N ALA A 16 -3.77 6.49 5.24
CA ALA A 16 -5.05 6.91 4.70
C ALA A 16 -6.16 5.87 4.98
N LEU A 17 -5.86 4.58 4.83
CA LEU A 17 -6.81 3.52 5.17
C LEU A 17 -7.18 3.55 6.65
N ARG A 18 -6.22 3.72 7.55
CA ARG A 18 -6.48 3.81 8.99
C ARG A 18 -7.33 5.04 9.33
N ASP A 19 -7.01 6.17 8.73
CA ASP A 19 -7.65 7.46 9.02
C ASP A 19 -9.09 7.52 8.49
N GLN A 20 -9.40 6.76 7.45
CA GLN A 20 -10.71 6.77 6.77
C GLN A 20 -11.50 5.46 6.93
N ALA A 21 -10.98 4.47 7.67
CA ALA A 21 -11.58 3.14 7.79
C ALA A 21 -13.06 3.19 8.20
N GLU A 22 -13.44 4.12 9.08
CA GLU A 22 -14.81 4.28 9.57
C GLU A 22 -15.79 4.82 8.50
N MET A 23 -15.28 5.47 7.46
CA MET A 23 -16.07 6.05 6.36
C MET A 23 -16.11 5.15 5.12
N LEU A 24 -15.35 4.05 5.13
CA LEU A 24 -15.24 3.13 4.00
C LEU A 24 -16.10 1.89 4.24
N THR A 25 -16.71 1.40 3.16
CA THR A 25 -17.36 0.09 3.20
C THR A 25 -16.30 -1.02 3.29
N PRO A 26 -16.65 -2.20 3.83
CA PRO A 26 -15.72 -3.33 3.88
C PRO A 26 -15.10 -3.66 2.51
N GLN A 27 -15.89 -3.55 1.43
CA GLN A 27 -15.42 -3.83 0.08
C GLN A 27 -14.38 -2.83 -0.41
N GLN A 28 -14.54 -1.54 -0.10
CA GLN A 28 -13.53 -0.51 -0.41
C GLN A 28 -12.24 -0.71 0.42
N ILE A 29 -12.38 -1.12 1.68
CA ILE A 29 -11.24 -1.47 2.53
C ILE A 29 -10.46 -2.63 1.90
N ASP A 30 -11.15 -3.68 1.46
CA ASP A 30 -10.54 -4.85 0.81
C ASP A 30 -9.81 -4.46 -0.48
N GLU A 31 -10.41 -3.62 -1.33
CA GLU A 31 -9.77 -3.11 -2.55
C GLU A 31 -8.48 -2.36 -2.25
N ILE A 32 -8.49 -1.48 -1.25
CA ILE A 32 -7.29 -0.72 -0.83
C ILE A 32 -6.22 -1.65 -0.27
N LEU A 33 -6.60 -2.61 0.58
CA LEU A 33 -5.70 -3.62 1.12
C LEU A 33 -5.06 -4.45 0.00
N GLU A 34 -5.81 -4.78 -1.05
CA GLU A 34 -5.29 -5.47 -2.21
C GLU A 34 -4.24 -4.63 -2.95
N GLN A 35 -4.49 -3.33 -3.15
CA GLN A 35 -3.50 -2.42 -3.76
C GLN A 35 -2.22 -2.32 -2.91
N ILE A 36 -2.35 -2.20 -1.59
CA ILE A 36 -1.21 -2.19 -0.65
C ILE A 36 -0.42 -3.50 -0.75
N SER A 37 -1.10 -4.65 -0.87
CA SER A 37 -0.49 -5.96 -1.05
C SER A 37 0.29 -6.07 -2.36
N ARG A 38 -0.31 -5.63 -3.48
CA ARG A 38 0.35 -5.58 -4.79
C ARG A 38 1.60 -4.69 -4.76
N LEU A 39 1.50 -3.50 -4.16
CA LEU A 39 2.62 -2.57 -4.01
C LEU A 39 3.74 -3.18 -3.15
N THR A 40 3.38 -3.89 -2.07
CA THR A 40 4.36 -4.58 -1.22
C THR A 40 5.14 -5.64 -2.01
N LYS A 41 4.46 -6.45 -2.83
CA LYS A 41 5.13 -7.45 -3.68
C LYS A 41 6.08 -6.80 -4.70
N VAL A 42 5.76 -5.62 -5.22
CA VAL A 42 6.65 -4.87 -6.12
C VAL A 42 7.89 -4.39 -5.37
N ILE A 43 7.72 -3.81 -4.19
CA ILE A 43 8.82 -3.36 -3.32
C ILE A 43 9.74 -4.55 -2.99
N ASP A 44 9.19 -5.67 -2.55
CA ASP A 44 9.97 -6.86 -2.19
C ASP A 44 10.79 -7.40 -3.38
N LYS A 45 10.23 -7.36 -4.59
CA LYS A 45 10.94 -7.75 -5.82
C LYS A 45 12.08 -6.80 -6.15
N LEU A 46 11.93 -5.50 -5.87
CA LEU A 46 12.98 -4.51 -6.09
C LEU A 46 14.07 -4.58 -5.01
N GLU A 47 13.71 -4.90 -3.77
CA GLU A 47 14.66 -5.11 -2.67
C GLU A 47 15.49 -6.39 -2.84
N LYS A 48 14.90 -7.42 -3.46
CA LYS A 48 15.58 -8.69 -3.78
C LYS A 48 16.43 -8.63 -5.06
N ARG A 49 16.44 -7.52 -5.79
CA ARG A 49 17.39 -7.32 -6.89
C ARG A 49 18.73 -6.86 -6.29
N PRO A 50 19.81 -7.65 -6.42
CA PRO A 50 21.14 -7.25 -5.95
C PRO A 50 21.67 -6.04 -6.71
#